data_AF-A0A936E6X6-F1
#
_entry.id   AF-A0A936E6X6-F1
#
_cell.length_a   1.000
_cell.length_b   1.000
_cell.length_c   1.000
_cell.angle_alpha   90.00
_cell.angle_beta   90.00
_cell.angle_gamma   90.00
#
_symmetry.space_group_name_H-M   'P 1'
#
loop_
_entity.id
_entity.type
_entity.pdbx_description
1 polymer ?
#
loop_
_entity_poly.entity_id
_entity_poly.type
_entity_poly.pdbx_seq_one_letter_code
_entity_poly.pdbx_strand_id
1 'polypeptide(L)'
;MKKFVYALCAAAVATPAFAADDCAKWRFGRIAMEEGTAPAAQICADGEDHSLMLSCAGGDLFWFRYHPAAGGPERQPGYEGRYIIDIGDDTFRRKGLLEAMDNAIVISDQKLTGPLVAGMLSGKNMTIKPEDGSAKGDTFTLSGSAAAIKGLAAACAKIGN
;
A
#
# COMPACT_ATOMS: atom_id res chain seq x y z
N MET A 1 46.36 -3.05 38.54
CA MET A 1 46.10 -3.26 37.09
C MET A 1 44.59 -3.27 36.89
N LYS A 2 44.02 -2.19 36.34
CA LYS A 2 42.57 -1.98 36.18
C LYS A 2 42.07 -2.70 34.92
N LYS A 3 41.09 -3.57 35.08
CA LYS A 3 40.37 -4.23 33.97
C LYS A 3 39.37 -3.23 33.37
N PHE A 4 39.55 -2.87 32.10
CA PHE A 4 38.54 -2.12 31.35
C PHE A 4 37.55 -3.10 30.75
N VAL A 5 36.29 -3.05 31.20
CA VAL A 5 35.17 -3.72 30.55
C VAL A 5 34.56 -2.70 29.58
N TYR A 6 34.72 -2.94 28.28
CA TYR A 6 33.98 -2.21 27.25
C TYR A 6 32.58 -2.80 27.15
N ALA A 7 31.59 -2.10 27.71
CA ALA A 7 30.19 -2.40 27.45
C ALA A 7 29.82 -1.78 26.10
N LEU A 8 29.70 -2.62 25.06
CA LEU A 8 29.13 -2.23 23.78
C LEU A 8 27.61 -2.08 23.98
N CYS A 9 27.13 -0.83 24.05
CA CYS A 9 25.71 -0.55 24.08
C CYS A 9 25.19 -0.66 22.63
N ALA A 10 24.55 -1.77 22.28
CA ALA A 10 23.84 -1.92 21.03
C ALA A 10 22.60 -1.01 21.07
N ALA A 11 22.67 0.14 20.40
CA ALA A 11 21.51 0.99 20.19
C ALA A 11 20.58 0.30 19.18
N ALA A 12 19.56 -0.39 19.69
CA ALA A 12 18.43 -0.83 18.90
C ALA A 12 17.72 0.42 18.38
N VAL A 13 17.89 0.75 17.10
CA VAL A 13 17.08 1.74 16.41
C VAL A 13 15.69 1.13 16.27
N ALA A 14 14.82 1.36 17.25
CA ALA A 14 13.43 0.99 17.16
C ALA A 14 12.79 1.85 16.06
N THR A 15 12.62 1.27 14.87
CA THR A 15 11.68 1.79 13.90
C THR A 15 10.30 1.78 14.57
N PRO A 16 9.51 2.86 14.47
CA PRO A 16 8.17 2.87 15.04
C PRO A 16 7.37 1.75 14.35
N ALA A 17 7.16 0.66 15.08
CA ALA A 17 6.31 -0.43 14.65
C ALA A 17 4.88 0.11 14.55
N PHE A 18 4.20 -0.25 13.46
CA PHE A 18 2.81 0.11 13.27
C PHE A 18 1.98 -0.52 14.42
N ALA A 19 1.22 0.29 15.15
CA ALA A 19 0.34 -0.19 16.23
C ALA A 19 -0.97 -0.76 15.65
N ALA A 20 -1.70 -1.59 16.40
CA ALA A 20 -2.94 -2.22 15.93
C ALA A 20 -4.06 -1.22 15.49
N ASP A 21 -4.00 0.05 15.92
CA ASP A 21 -4.87 1.14 15.45
C ASP A 21 -4.47 1.71 14.07
N ASP A 22 -3.48 1.12 13.40
CA ASP A 22 -2.89 1.67 12.19
C ASP A 22 -3.68 1.39 10.92
N CYS A 23 -4.70 0.54 11.02
CA CYS A 23 -5.66 0.26 9.95
C CYS A 23 -6.84 1.23 9.89
N ALA A 24 -7.02 2.13 10.88
CA ALA A 24 -8.17 3.02 10.93
C ALA A 24 -8.05 4.27 10.04
N LYS A 25 -6.83 4.60 9.57
CA LYS A 25 -6.57 5.78 8.75
C LYS A 25 -5.34 5.58 7.88
N TRP A 26 -5.37 6.20 6.71
CA TRP A 26 -4.24 6.28 5.81
C TRP A 26 -3.12 7.13 6.39
N ARG A 27 -1.89 6.72 6.12
CA ARG A 27 -0.68 7.41 6.55
C ARG A 27 0.30 7.51 5.40
N PHE A 28 1.05 8.60 5.38
CA PHE A 28 2.21 8.76 4.51
C PHE A 28 3.48 8.61 5.35
N GLY A 29 4.45 7.89 4.83
CA GLY A 29 5.73 7.65 5.47
C GLY A 29 6.76 7.10 4.51
N ARG A 30 7.91 6.71 5.06
CA ARG A 30 8.90 5.91 4.35
C ARG A 30 8.84 4.49 4.88
N ILE A 31 8.81 3.52 3.99
CA ILE A 31 8.80 2.09 4.31
C ILE A 31 10.11 1.45 3.85
N ALA A 32 10.48 0.34 4.50
CA ALA A 32 11.60 -0.47 4.05
C ALA A 32 11.22 -1.24 2.76
N MET A 33 12.13 -1.26 1.81
CA MET A 33 12.08 -2.02 0.55
C MET A 33 13.41 -2.76 0.39
N GLU A 34 13.50 -3.72 -0.53
CA GLU A 34 14.75 -4.47 -0.77
C GLU A 34 15.95 -3.55 -1.04
N GLU A 35 15.74 -2.45 -1.76
CA GLU A 35 16.77 -1.47 -2.13
C GLU A 35 16.96 -0.33 -1.12
N GLY A 36 16.27 -0.34 0.03
CA GLY A 36 16.41 0.68 1.06
C GLY A 36 15.08 1.17 1.62
N THR A 37 14.79 2.47 1.51
CA THR A 37 13.47 2.99 1.91
C THR A 37 12.81 3.76 0.78
N ALA A 38 11.49 3.62 0.64
CA ALA A 38 10.68 4.31 -0.36
C ALA A 38 9.54 5.10 0.31
N PRO A 39 9.12 6.25 -0.26
CA PRO A 39 7.90 6.91 0.18
C PRO A 39 6.67 6.05 -0.17
N ALA A 40 5.74 5.92 0.78
CA ALA A 40 4.50 5.19 0.59
C ALA A 40 3.33 5.89 1.30
N ALA A 41 2.14 5.73 0.74
CA ALA A 41 0.87 6.01 1.39
C ALA A 41 0.14 4.69 1.61
N GLN A 42 -0.23 4.35 2.84
CA GLN A 42 -0.83 3.04 3.14
C GLN A 42 -1.91 3.11 4.21
N ILE A 43 -2.81 2.13 4.16
CA ILE A 43 -3.72 1.75 5.23
C ILE A 43 -3.35 0.33 5.67
N CYS A 44 -3.20 0.14 6.99
CA CYS A 44 -2.46 -0.99 7.57
C CYS A 44 -0.98 -1.01 7.15
N ALA A 45 -0.18 -1.84 7.82
CA ALA A 45 1.20 -2.06 7.41
C ALA A 45 1.24 -2.95 6.16
N ASP A 46 2.13 -2.64 5.21
CA ASP A 46 2.34 -3.49 4.02
C ASP A 46 2.76 -4.91 4.43
N GLY A 47 2.27 -5.92 3.69
CA GLY A 47 2.50 -7.33 3.98
C GLY A 47 1.58 -7.95 5.02
N GLU A 48 0.81 -7.15 5.77
CA GLU A 48 -0.26 -7.67 6.63
C GLU A 48 -1.48 -8.08 5.80
N ASP A 49 -2.21 -9.09 6.26
CA ASP A 49 -3.54 -9.42 5.72
C ASP A 49 -4.42 -8.16 5.76
N HIS A 50 -5.22 -7.95 4.70
CA HIS A 50 -6.08 -6.78 4.59
C HIS A 50 -5.30 -5.45 4.63
N SER A 51 -4.24 -5.34 3.82
CA SER A 51 -3.46 -4.12 3.67
C SER A 51 -3.49 -3.57 2.25
N LEU A 52 -3.36 -2.24 2.15
CA LEU A 52 -3.29 -1.54 0.86
C LEU A 52 -2.28 -0.41 0.94
N MET A 53 -1.37 -0.41 -0.03
CA MET A 53 -0.30 0.56 -0.15
C MET A 53 -0.24 1.17 -1.56
N LEU A 54 0.12 2.44 -1.63
CA LEU A 54 0.53 3.15 -2.84
C LEU A 54 1.99 3.56 -2.70
N SER A 55 2.75 3.40 -3.77
CA SER A 55 4.12 3.89 -3.87
C SER A 55 4.41 4.42 -5.28
N CYS A 56 5.53 5.13 -5.43
CA CYS A 56 5.91 5.77 -6.68
C CYS A 56 6.23 4.72 -7.75
N ALA A 57 5.65 4.84 -8.95
CA ALA A 57 6.02 4.07 -10.14
C ALA A 57 6.93 4.87 -11.11
N GLY A 58 7.36 6.07 -10.72
CA GLY A 58 8.08 7.02 -11.57
C GLY A 58 7.15 8.06 -12.21
N GLY A 59 7.68 9.25 -12.46
CA GLY A 59 6.90 10.37 -13.01
C GLY A 59 5.69 10.74 -12.14
N ASP A 60 4.51 10.81 -12.77
CA ASP A 60 3.22 11.09 -12.13
C ASP A 60 2.38 9.80 -11.86
N LEU A 61 3.04 8.65 -11.81
CA LEU A 61 2.40 7.34 -11.65
C LEU A 61 2.61 6.76 -10.24
N PHE A 62 1.57 6.07 -9.78
CA PHE A 62 1.61 5.18 -8.63
C PHE A 62 1.39 3.73 -9.04
N TRP A 63 1.87 2.81 -8.22
CA TRP A 63 1.42 1.43 -8.22
C TRP A 63 0.73 1.15 -6.88
N PHE A 64 -0.27 0.26 -6.89
CA PHE A 64 -0.91 -0.27 -5.70
C PHE A 64 -0.34 -1.62 -5.35
N ARG A 65 -0.20 -1.90 -4.05
CA ARG A 65 0.03 -3.22 -3.48
C ARG A 65 -1.12 -3.55 -2.56
N TYR A 66 -1.84 -4.63 -2.84
CA TYR A 66 -2.99 -5.07 -2.08
C TYR A 66 -2.76 -6.49 -1.58
N HIS A 67 -2.79 -6.67 -0.26
CA HIS A 67 -2.82 -7.99 0.37
C HIS A 67 -4.26 -8.28 0.81
N PRO A 68 -4.95 -9.25 0.16
CA PRO A 68 -6.29 -9.65 0.55
C PRO A 68 -6.35 -10.13 2.01
N ALA A 69 -7.47 -9.91 2.67
CA ALA A 69 -7.80 -10.58 3.92
C ALA A 69 -7.86 -12.11 3.74
N ALA A 70 -7.81 -12.84 4.87
CA ALA A 70 -8.03 -14.28 4.89
C ALA A 70 -9.31 -14.68 4.13
N GLY A 71 -9.19 -15.63 3.20
CA GLY A 71 -10.26 -16.01 2.28
C GLY A 71 -10.30 -15.19 0.97
N GLY A 72 -9.23 -14.45 0.67
CA GLY A 72 -8.97 -13.87 -0.64
C GLY A 72 -8.89 -14.92 -1.77
N PRO A 73 -8.83 -14.48 -3.04
CA PRO A 73 -8.88 -15.39 -4.18
C PRO A 73 -7.69 -16.36 -4.18
N GLU A 74 -7.96 -17.67 -4.08
CA GLU A 74 -6.93 -18.71 -4.20
C GLU A 74 -6.47 -18.80 -5.66
N ARG A 75 -5.25 -18.32 -5.91
CA ARG A 75 -4.66 -18.18 -7.24
C ARG A 75 -3.18 -18.56 -7.20
N GLN A 76 -2.69 -19.07 -8.33
CA GLN A 76 -1.28 -19.39 -8.46
C GLN A 76 -0.46 -18.09 -8.62
N PRO A 77 0.74 -18.02 -8.03
CA PRO A 77 1.74 -17.00 -8.34
C PRO A 77 1.86 -16.65 -9.83
N GLY A 78 1.94 -15.36 -10.16
CA GLY A 78 2.00 -14.88 -11.54
C GLY A 78 0.63 -14.80 -12.22
N TYR A 79 -0.46 -15.10 -11.52
CA TYR A 79 -1.81 -14.92 -12.04
C TYR A 79 -2.10 -13.45 -12.36
N GLU A 80 -2.64 -13.19 -13.54
CA GLU A 80 -3.16 -11.89 -13.92
C GLU A 80 -4.69 -11.92 -13.95
N GLY A 81 -5.32 -10.96 -13.29
CA GLY A 81 -6.78 -10.87 -13.19
C GLY A 81 -7.28 -9.45 -13.29
N ARG A 82 -8.60 -9.29 -13.46
CA ARG A 82 -9.27 -8.00 -13.34
C ARG A 82 -9.88 -7.84 -11.96
N TYR A 83 -9.73 -6.66 -11.41
CA TYR A 83 -10.27 -6.24 -10.14
C TYR A 83 -11.21 -5.07 -10.33
N ILE A 84 -12.33 -5.13 -9.61
CA ILE A 84 -13.27 -4.04 -9.47
C ILE A 84 -12.89 -3.29 -8.21
N ILE A 85 -12.73 -1.98 -8.36
CA ILE A 85 -12.50 -1.04 -7.27
C ILE A 85 -13.69 -0.09 -7.22
N ASP A 86 -14.50 -0.17 -6.17
CA ASP A 86 -15.66 0.68 -5.96
C ASP A 86 -15.33 1.75 -4.92
N ILE A 87 -15.60 3.03 -5.20
CA ILE A 87 -15.41 4.15 -4.26
C ILE A 87 -16.65 5.04 -4.27
N GLY A 88 -17.49 4.91 -3.24
CA GLY A 88 -18.80 5.54 -3.25
C GLY A 88 -19.64 5.03 -4.43
N ASP A 89 -19.97 5.93 -5.36
CA ASP A 89 -20.78 5.61 -6.55
C ASP A 89 -19.92 5.33 -7.80
N ASP A 90 -18.60 5.48 -7.69
CA ASP A 90 -17.67 5.26 -8.80
C ASP A 90 -17.16 3.83 -8.81
N THR A 91 -17.09 3.22 -10.01
CA THR A 91 -16.54 1.89 -10.23
C THR A 91 -15.37 1.95 -11.21
N PHE A 92 -14.23 1.40 -10.81
CA PHE A 92 -13.02 1.30 -11.62
C PHE A 92 -12.66 -0.16 -11.86
N ARG A 93 -12.29 -0.50 -13.10
CA ARG A 93 -11.74 -1.82 -13.44
C ARG A 93 -10.25 -1.70 -13.68
N ARG A 94 -9.46 -2.56 -13.03
CA ARG A 94 -8.00 -2.57 -13.13
C ARG A 94 -7.47 -3.97 -13.32
N LYS A 95 -6.42 -4.10 -14.11
CA LYS A 95 -5.65 -5.34 -14.19
C LYS A 95 -4.74 -5.39 -12.97
N GLY A 96 -4.68 -6.53 -12.30
CA GLY A 96 -3.75 -6.81 -11.21
C GLY A 96 -2.94 -8.06 -11.51
N LEU A 97 -1.70 -8.07 -11.02
CA LEU A 97 -0.79 -9.21 -11.05
C LEU A 97 -0.63 -9.74 -9.62
N LEU A 98 -0.82 -11.04 -9.41
CA LEU A 98 -0.47 -11.68 -8.15
C LEU A 98 1.03 -12.00 -8.13
N GLU A 99 1.77 -11.33 -7.25
CA GLU A 99 3.21 -11.55 -7.10
C GLU A 99 3.50 -12.85 -6.32
N ALA A 100 4.50 -13.58 -6.81
CA ALA A 100 4.85 -14.91 -6.29
C ALA A 100 5.48 -14.89 -4.89
N MET A 101 6.11 -13.76 -4.54
CA MET A 101 7.00 -13.67 -3.40
C MET A 101 6.25 -13.45 -2.09
N ASP A 102 5.17 -12.68 -2.13
CA ASP A 102 4.45 -12.19 -0.97
C ASP A 102 2.92 -12.25 -1.14
N ASN A 103 2.44 -12.85 -2.23
CA ASN A 103 1.03 -12.96 -2.59
C ASN A 103 0.31 -11.60 -2.62
N ALA A 104 1.04 -10.51 -2.90
CA ALA A 104 0.45 -9.21 -3.14
C ALA A 104 -0.20 -9.15 -4.52
N ILE A 105 -1.33 -8.47 -4.63
CA ILE A 105 -1.90 -8.05 -5.90
C ILE A 105 -1.35 -6.67 -6.22
N VAL A 106 -0.58 -6.58 -7.29
CA VAL A 106 -0.02 -5.32 -7.79
C VAL A 106 -0.87 -4.77 -8.93
N ILE A 107 -1.29 -3.51 -8.80
CA ILE A 107 -1.99 -2.75 -9.84
C ILE A 107 -1.13 -1.55 -10.23
N SER A 108 -0.46 -1.65 -11.37
CA SER A 108 0.52 -0.65 -11.84
C SER A 108 -0.11 0.55 -12.56
N ASP A 109 0.70 1.60 -12.76
CA ASP A 109 0.46 2.71 -13.70
C ASP A 109 -0.79 3.56 -13.46
N GLN A 110 -0.92 4.04 -12.23
CA GLN A 110 -2.08 4.78 -11.77
C GLN A 110 -1.72 6.25 -11.70
N LYS A 111 -2.23 7.02 -12.65
CA LYS A 111 -1.97 8.46 -12.73
C LYS A 111 -2.43 9.17 -11.47
N LEU A 112 -1.55 9.99 -10.90
CA LEU A 112 -1.85 10.88 -9.77
C LEU A 112 -3.08 11.76 -10.03
N THR A 113 -3.24 12.25 -11.27
CA THR A 113 -4.37 13.07 -11.70
C THR A 113 -5.54 12.25 -12.26
N GLY A 114 -5.45 10.92 -12.20
CA GLY A 114 -6.43 9.99 -12.72
C GLY A 114 -7.68 9.88 -11.84
N PRO A 115 -8.80 9.39 -12.40
CA PRO A 115 -10.09 9.38 -11.72
C PRO A 115 -10.12 8.44 -10.50
N LEU A 116 -9.34 7.34 -10.52
CA LEU A 116 -9.23 6.46 -9.36
C LEU A 116 -8.56 7.17 -8.18
N VAL A 117 -7.42 7.84 -8.42
CA VAL A 117 -6.73 8.60 -7.37
C VAL A 117 -7.62 9.74 -6.87
N ALA A 118 -8.31 10.45 -7.76
CA ALA A 118 -9.29 11.48 -7.38
C ALA A 118 -10.40 10.91 -6.48
N GLY A 119 -10.94 9.73 -6.79
CA GLY A 119 -11.90 9.01 -5.96
C GLY A 119 -11.33 8.69 -4.57
N MET A 120 -10.08 8.23 -4.51
CA MET A 120 -9.41 7.93 -3.24
C MET A 120 -9.24 9.16 -2.35
N LEU A 121 -9.07 10.36 -2.91
CA LEU A 121 -8.98 11.61 -2.14
C LEU A 121 -10.31 12.01 -1.47
N SER A 122 -11.42 11.34 -1.76
CA SER A 122 -12.75 11.69 -1.24
C SER A 122 -12.94 11.39 0.26
N GLY A 123 -12.15 10.48 0.83
CA GLY A 123 -12.33 10.03 2.22
C GLY A 123 -13.48 9.04 2.45
N LYS A 124 -14.16 8.59 1.39
CA LYS A 124 -15.22 7.56 1.42
C LYS A 124 -14.66 6.16 1.74
N ASN A 125 -15.49 5.12 1.64
CA ASN A 125 -14.97 3.75 1.63
C ASN A 125 -14.58 3.32 0.22
N MET A 126 -13.59 2.44 0.13
CA MET A 126 -13.11 1.81 -1.09
C MET A 126 -13.23 0.30 -0.95
N THR A 127 -13.84 -0.38 -1.91
CA THR A 127 -13.92 -1.84 -1.95
C THR A 127 -13.11 -2.38 -3.13
N ILE A 128 -12.28 -3.40 -2.91
CA ILE A 128 -11.51 -4.09 -3.95
C ILE A 128 -11.93 -5.55 -4.01
N LYS A 129 -12.36 -6.03 -5.18
CA LYS A 129 -12.79 -7.42 -5.38
C LYS A 129 -12.38 -7.95 -6.75
N PRO A 130 -12.16 -9.26 -6.91
CA PRO A 130 -11.94 -9.83 -8.24
C PRO A 130 -13.22 -9.73 -9.08
N GLU A 131 -13.07 -9.39 -10.37
CA GLU A 131 -14.21 -9.20 -11.29
C GLU A 131 -14.95 -10.52 -11.58
N ASP A 132 -14.25 -11.66 -11.46
CA ASP A 132 -14.80 -13.00 -11.70
C ASP A 132 -15.66 -13.53 -10.53
N GLY A 133 -15.77 -12.78 -9.43
CA GLY A 133 -16.56 -13.15 -8.25
C GLY A 133 -15.95 -14.26 -7.40
N SER A 134 -14.68 -14.61 -7.59
CA SER A 134 -13.98 -15.66 -6.81
C SER A 134 -13.83 -15.35 -5.32
N ALA A 135 -13.94 -14.09 -4.93
CA ALA A 135 -13.94 -13.65 -3.53
C ALA A 135 -14.87 -12.45 -3.34
N LYS A 136 -15.34 -12.24 -2.09
CA LYS A 136 -16.20 -11.09 -1.75
C LYS A 136 -15.48 -9.74 -1.85
N GLY A 137 -14.16 -9.76 -1.70
CA GLY A 137 -13.33 -8.57 -1.68
C GLY A 137 -13.28 -7.87 -0.33
N ASP A 138 -12.40 -6.88 -0.27
CA ASP A 138 -12.03 -6.16 0.95
C ASP A 138 -12.54 -4.72 0.89
N THR A 139 -12.94 -4.17 2.04
CA THR A 139 -13.34 -2.77 2.15
C THR A 139 -12.43 -2.01 3.08
N PHE A 140 -11.85 -0.93 2.57
CA PHE A 140 -10.96 -0.02 3.26
C PHE A 140 -11.66 1.32 3.50
N THR A 141 -11.46 1.92 4.66
CA THR A 141 -11.77 3.35 4.83
C THR A 141 -10.73 4.19 4.08
N LEU A 142 -11.13 5.30 3.45
CA LEU A 142 -10.21 6.30 2.90
C LEU A 142 -9.98 7.46 3.88
N SER A 143 -10.31 7.29 5.16
CA SER A 143 -10.00 8.30 6.19
C SER A 143 -8.51 8.66 6.16
N GLY A 144 -8.19 9.94 6.02
CA GLY A 144 -6.81 10.44 5.94
C GLY A 144 -6.10 10.25 4.59
N SER A 145 -6.73 9.59 3.60
CA SER A 145 -6.11 9.27 2.30
C SER A 145 -5.65 10.53 1.57
N ALA A 146 -6.43 11.62 1.66
CA ALA A 146 -6.13 12.86 0.97
C ALA A 146 -4.79 13.47 1.42
N ALA A 147 -4.52 13.47 2.71
CA ALA A 147 -3.25 13.96 3.24
C ALA A 147 -2.10 13.00 2.88
N ALA A 148 -2.33 11.69 3.01
CA ALA A 148 -1.31 10.68 2.73
C ALA A 148 -0.89 10.67 1.25
N ILE A 149 -1.84 10.63 0.33
CA ILE A 149 -1.60 10.61 -1.12
C ILE A 149 -0.96 11.91 -1.59
N LYS A 150 -1.33 13.08 -1.02
CA LYS A 150 -0.63 14.34 -1.31
C LYS A 150 0.83 14.32 -0.85
N GLY A 151 1.11 13.75 0.32
CA GLY A 151 2.47 13.55 0.81
C GLY A 151 3.27 12.65 -0.12
N LEU A 152 2.68 11.54 -0.56
CA LEU A 152 3.27 10.63 -1.54
C LEU A 152 3.56 11.33 -2.86
N ALA A 153 2.59 12.04 -3.44
CA ALA A 153 2.73 12.80 -4.68
C ALA A 153 3.91 13.79 -4.62
N ALA A 154 4.01 14.54 -3.52
CA ALA A 154 5.10 15.50 -3.30
C ALA A 154 6.47 14.81 -3.16
N ALA A 155 6.51 13.57 -2.64
CA ALA A 155 7.73 12.78 -2.57
C ALA A 155 8.12 12.21 -3.95
N CYS A 156 7.17 11.67 -4.72
CA CYS A 156 7.44 11.12 -6.05
C CYS A 156 7.96 12.18 -7.03
N ALA A 157 7.44 13.41 -6.95
CA ALA A 157 7.90 14.54 -7.76
C ALA A 157 9.39 14.92 -7.52
N LYS A 158 9.96 14.50 -6.38
CA LYS A 158 11.39 14.70 -6.08
C LYS A 158 12.28 13.54 -6.55
N ILE A 159 11.68 12.40 -6.91
CA ILE A 159 12.38 11.22 -7.40
C ILE A 159 12.44 11.22 -8.94
N GLY A 160 11.40 11.76 -9.59
CA GLY A 160 11.28 11.84 -11.05
C GLY A 160 11.94 13.05 -11.73
N ASN A 161 12.59 13.93 -10.96
CA ASN A 161 13.43 15.05 -11.44
C ASN A 161 14.90 14.74 -11.17
#